data_AF-Q6CIJ2-F1
#
_entry.id   AF-Q6CIJ2-F1
#
_cell.length_a   1.000
_cell.length_b   1.000
_cell.length_c   1.000
_cell.angle_alpha   90.00
_cell.angle_beta   90.00
_cell.angle_gamma   90.00
#
_symmetry.space_group_name_H-M   'P 1'
#
loop_
_entity.id
_entity.type
_entity.pdbx_description
1 polymer ?
#
loop_
_entity_poly.entity_id
_entity_poly.type
_entity_poly.pdbx_seq_one_letter_code
_entity_poly.pdbx_strand_id
1 'polypeptide(L)'
;MSILSRAANKLQPGKTLLVPKNKFKVADEEWGHLPEYVVPAANKIVHPFYQYPNATERTALCITERNPKLFNGKPVLPAFVRHPVTSESTLVESRLSFDTVKDVSKWVQRIHKSGDRLFHKVNITSSDSGPKVRKTKLTSESPFVKQLDNFLNSHPQLSFETLDSELSKLFIFHKGQEVIYLEEIFLYILQRDNLTVPQWKATLKTLPKYVGKEIDDIDMLNTLLIQWVLSGEQLFTKIDTPALNLLWNVIKSSRESLNQNIITNLNNVQLDKLFDTFLKGKDIKVSRILLETLASRRIMPSLPSIEEYIELVGQAGQETDAGIVPLERKSKLYLLHVLSPVFASNLTCRMTDLLLPYCIHQSEIFALLDLALKSKYSKDIAKSCVNNFVLRIAQLKDSQVDNSLNISSLYYRIKAYNNGTVPNANLLAFIIALLTNSNFRAVQTIINEQPVKEITKVIEVVKNQTTFIDQFGFTGVDRETLLHFLNNRA
;
A
#
# COMPACT_ATOMS: atom_id res chain seq x y z
N MET A 1 -46.30 15.28 -60.03
CA MET A 1 -45.51 14.35 -59.20
C MET A 1 -44.64 15.16 -58.25
N SER A 2 -44.85 15.03 -56.94
CA SER A 2 -44.15 15.86 -55.95
C SER A 2 -42.69 15.42 -55.79
N ILE A 3 -41.83 16.35 -55.38
CA ILE A 3 -40.39 16.15 -55.17
C ILE A 3 -40.09 14.97 -54.24
N LEU A 4 -41.03 14.59 -53.36
CA LEU A 4 -40.93 13.42 -52.49
C LEU A 4 -40.90 12.09 -53.26
N SER A 5 -41.54 11.98 -54.43
CA SER A 5 -41.51 10.73 -55.23
C SER A 5 -40.14 10.48 -55.87
N ARG A 6 -39.33 11.52 -56.09
CA ARG A 6 -37.95 11.38 -56.60
C ARG A 6 -36.97 10.95 -55.51
N ALA A 7 -37.24 11.27 -54.25
CA ALA A 7 -36.38 10.85 -53.13
C ALA A 7 -36.56 9.35 -52.81
N ALA A 8 -37.80 8.83 -52.87
CA ALA A 8 -38.08 7.43 -52.60
C ALA A 8 -37.42 6.46 -53.62
N ASN A 9 -37.29 6.89 -54.89
CA ASN A 9 -36.68 6.05 -55.94
C ASN A 9 -35.15 5.96 -55.87
N LYS A 10 -34.46 6.74 -55.01
CA LYS A 10 -33.00 6.65 -54.85
C LYS A 10 -32.55 5.65 -53.78
N LEU A 11 -33.46 4.98 -53.09
CA LEU A 11 -33.16 3.93 -52.12
C LEU A 11 -33.25 2.51 -52.71
N GLN A 12 -32.97 2.35 -54.01
CA GLN A 12 -32.82 1.02 -54.58
C GLN A 12 -31.45 0.40 -54.22
N PRO A 13 -31.43 -0.83 -53.68
CA PRO A 13 -30.24 -1.46 -53.12
C PRO A 13 -29.41 -2.08 -54.26
N GLY A 14 -28.32 -1.41 -54.67
CA GLY A 14 -27.54 -1.89 -55.81
C GLY A 14 -26.05 -1.56 -55.81
N LYS A 15 -25.50 -0.98 -54.75
CA LYS A 15 -24.04 -0.85 -54.61
C LYS A 15 -23.67 -1.27 -53.20
N THR A 16 -23.10 -2.47 -53.10
CA THR A 16 -22.29 -2.91 -51.97
C THR A 16 -21.37 -1.76 -51.58
N LEU A 17 -21.66 -1.11 -50.45
CA LEU A 17 -20.75 -0.16 -49.83
C LEU A 17 -19.48 -0.93 -49.52
N LEU A 18 -18.46 -0.77 -50.37
CA LEU A 18 -17.09 -1.15 -50.07
C LEU A 18 -16.73 -0.45 -48.76
N VAL A 19 -16.78 -1.19 -47.66
CA VAL A 19 -16.26 -0.72 -46.37
C VAL A 19 -14.82 -0.30 -46.63
N PRO A 20 -14.48 0.99 -46.50
CA PRO A 20 -13.16 1.47 -46.86
C PRO A 20 -12.12 0.72 -46.01
N LYS A 21 -11.21 0.00 -46.68
CA LYS A 21 -10.04 -0.60 -46.02
C LYS A 21 -9.29 0.51 -45.30
N ASN A 22 -8.98 0.27 -44.02
CA ASN A 22 -8.33 1.22 -43.13
C ASN A 22 -7.07 1.81 -43.78
N LYS A 23 -7.11 3.11 -44.14
CA LYS A 23 -6.01 3.80 -44.85
C LYS A 23 -4.80 4.10 -43.96
N PHE A 24 -4.84 3.76 -42.68
CA PHE A 24 -3.78 4.05 -41.71
C PHE A 24 -2.85 2.86 -41.45
N LYS A 25 -2.70 1.94 -42.41
CA LYS A 25 -1.65 0.91 -42.38
C LYS A 25 -0.38 1.34 -43.14
N VAL A 26 -0.15 2.65 -43.31
CA VAL A 26 0.94 3.20 -44.11
C VAL A 26 1.72 4.25 -43.31
N ALA A 27 2.99 3.91 -43.11
CA ALA A 27 4.17 4.76 -42.97
C ALA A 27 4.29 5.69 -41.75
N ASP A 28 5.03 5.22 -40.75
CA ASP A 28 5.93 6.05 -39.95
C ASP A 28 7.23 5.25 -39.75
N GLU A 29 8.06 5.19 -40.80
CA GLU A 29 9.40 4.55 -40.79
C GLU A 29 10.53 5.52 -40.35
N GLU A 30 10.23 6.75 -39.93
CA GLU A 30 11.29 7.76 -39.68
C GLU A 30 11.54 8.15 -38.22
N TRP A 31 10.79 7.59 -37.27
CA TRP A 31 11.14 7.69 -35.85
C TRP A 31 11.36 6.28 -35.33
N GLY A 32 12.63 5.90 -35.17
CA GLY A 32 13.02 4.61 -34.61
C GLY A 32 12.11 4.28 -33.44
N HIS A 33 11.24 3.29 -33.64
CA HIS A 33 10.12 3.01 -32.77
C HIS A 33 10.66 2.84 -31.35
N LEU A 34 10.49 3.87 -30.51
CA LEU A 34 10.32 3.61 -29.08
C LEU A 34 9.20 2.56 -29.04
N PRO A 35 9.46 1.37 -28.49
CA PRO A 35 8.53 0.25 -28.59
C PRO A 35 7.16 0.76 -28.21
N GLU A 36 6.16 0.52 -29.08
CA GLU A 36 4.75 0.88 -28.84
C GLU A 36 4.48 0.72 -27.35
N TYR A 37 4.19 1.83 -26.66
CA TYR A 37 4.01 1.78 -25.22
C TYR A 37 2.84 0.85 -24.93
N VAL A 38 3.16 -0.37 -24.50
CA VAL A 38 2.14 -1.38 -24.27
C VAL A 38 1.35 -0.98 -23.05
N VAL A 39 0.06 -0.69 -23.23
CA VAL A 39 -0.87 -0.52 -22.11
C VAL A 39 -0.76 -1.77 -21.23
N PRO A 40 -0.43 -1.64 -19.93
CA PRO A 40 -0.28 -2.79 -19.08
C PRO A 40 -1.59 -3.58 -19.04
N ALA A 41 -1.45 -4.91 -18.96
CA ALA A 41 -2.60 -5.76 -18.71
C ALA A 41 -3.25 -5.37 -17.37
N ALA A 42 -4.57 -5.44 -17.29
CA ALA A 42 -5.33 -5.01 -16.12
C ALA A 42 -4.85 -5.63 -14.79
N ASN A 43 -4.40 -6.88 -14.81
CA ASN A 43 -3.86 -7.59 -13.65
C ASN A 43 -2.39 -7.28 -13.32
N LYS A 44 -1.76 -6.36 -14.04
CA LYS A 44 -0.37 -5.93 -13.83
C LYS A 44 -0.26 -4.55 -13.19
N ILE A 45 -1.37 -3.84 -13.03
CA ILE A 45 -1.43 -2.59 -12.27
C ILE A 45 -1.34 -2.93 -10.78
N VAL A 46 -0.41 -2.29 -10.08
CA VAL A 46 -0.11 -2.54 -8.66
C VAL A 46 -0.20 -1.26 -7.84
N HIS A 47 -1.26 -0.49 -8.11
CA HIS A 47 -1.54 0.71 -7.34
C HIS A 47 -2.35 0.35 -6.07
N PRO A 48 -2.07 0.92 -4.88
CA PRO A 48 -2.76 0.57 -3.64
C PRO A 48 -4.23 1.02 -3.55
N PHE A 49 -4.55 2.24 -4.01
CA PHE A 49 -5.91 2.80 -3.86
C PHE A 49 -6.62 3.16 -5.18
N TYR A 50 -5.91 3.40 -6.29
CA TYR A 50 -6.52 3.47 -7.62
C TYR A 50 -6.63 2.07 -8.23
N GLN A 51 -7.78 1.40 -8.06
CA GLN A 51 -7.98 0.03 -8.53
C GLN A 51 -8.64 -0.06 -9.91
N TYR A 52 -9.60 0.82 -10.21
CA TYR A 52 -10.28 0.84 -11.50
C TYR A 52 -10.83 2.24 -11.81
N PRO A 53 -11.06 2.57 -13.10
CA PRO A 53 -11.54 3.89 -13.48
C PRO A 53 -12.98 4.14 -13.02
N ASN A 54 -13.24 5.35 -12.54
CA ASN A 54 -14.59 5.74 -12.08
C ASN A 54 -15.57 5.87 -13.27
N ALA A 55 -16.86 6.11 -12.99
CA ALA A 55 -17.88 6.21 -14.04
C ALA A 55 -17.54 7.24 -15.12
N THR A 56 -17.08 8.43 -14.73
CA THR A 56 -16.68 9.50 -15.65
C THR A 56 -15.47 9.10 -16.50
N GLU A 57 -14.45 8.51 -15.89
CA GLU A 57 -13.23 8.04 -16.57
C GLU A 57 -13.53 6.91 -17.57
N ARG A 58 -14.44 5.99 -17.22
CA ARG A 58 -14.91 4.94 -18.13
C ARG A 58 -15.65 5.52 -19.32
N THR A 59 -16.53 6.49 -19.09
CA THR A 59 -17.23 7.18 -20.18
C THR A 59 -16.24 7.89 -21.09
N ALA A 60 -15.30 8.66 -20.54
CA ALA A 60 -14.28 9.37 -21.30
C ALA A 60 -13.46 8.41 -22.19
N LEU A 61 -13.03 7.28 -21.64
CA LEU A 61 -12.31 6.25 -22.38
C LEU A 61 -13.13 5.64 -23.53
N CYS A 62 -14.43 5.47 -23.35
CA CYS A 62 -15.30 4.82 -24.34
C CYS A 62 -15.85 5.77 -25.41
N ILE A 63 -15.93 7.07 -25.15
CA ILE A 63 -16.43 8.06 -26.13
C ILE A 63 -15.31 8.58 -27.05
N THR A 64 -14.05 8.51 -26.61
CA THR A 64 -12.91 8.98 -27.40
C THR A 64 -12.42 7.89 -28.35
N GLU A 65 -12.80 7.98 -29.63
CA GLU A 65 -12.47 6.95 -30.62
C GLU A 65 -10.97 6.79 -30.89
N ARG A 66 -10.24 7.91 -30.94
CA ARG A 66 -8.80 7.97 -31.23
C ARG A 66 -8.03 8.40 -29.99
N ASN A 67 -6.98 7.66 -29.66
CA ASN A 67 -6.09 7.97 -28.53
C ASN A 67 -6.80 8.14 -27.17
N PRO A 68 -7.78 7.29 -26.78
CA PRO A 68 -8.38 7.41 -25.46
C PRO A 68 -7.31 7.24 -24.38
N LYS A 69 -7.39 8.07 -23.34
CA LYS A 69 -6.36 8.14 -22.31
C LYS A 69 -6.94 8.42 -20.93
N LEU A 70 -6.33 7.85 -19.89
CA LEU A 70 -6.53 8.25 -18.50
C LEU A 70 -5.39 9.14 -18.02
N PHE A 71 -5.63 9.87 -16.92
CA PHE A 71 -4.63 10.75 -16.30
C PHE A 71 -4.03 11.78 -17.28
N ASN A 72 -4.81 12.20 -18.28
CA ASN A 72 -4.36 13.04 -19.39
C ASN A 72 -3.16 12.47 -20.19
N GLY A 73 -2.93 11.15 -20.12
CA GLY A 73 -1.80 10.46 -20.75
C GLY A 73 -0.51 10.48 -19.93
N LYS A 74 -0.54 10.98 -18.68
CA LYS A 74 0.64 11.00 -17.81
C LYS A 74 0.95 9.60 -17.25
N PRO A 75 2.23 9.27 -17.03
CA PRO A 75 2.62 8.04 -16.34
C PRO A 75 2.32 8.19 -14.84
N VAL A 76 1.29 7.50 -14.37
CA VAL A 76 0.80 7.67 -12.99
C VAL A 76 0.74 6.34 -12.24
N LEU A 77 0.34 5.27 -12.94
CA LEU A 77 0.07 3.99 -12.31
C LEU A 77 1.31 3.08 -12.32
N PRO A 78 1.79 2.60 -11.17
CA PRO A 78 2.82 1.57 -11.14
C PRO A 78 2.26 0.27 -11.75
N ALA A 79 2.97 -0.29 -12.72
CA ALA A 79 2.57 -1.54 -13.35
C ALA A 79 3.78 -2.37 -13.79
N PHE A 80 3.59 -3.68 -13.86
CA PHE A 80 4.57 -4.60 -14.42
C PHE A 80 4.40 -4.73 -15.93
N VAL A 81 5.43 -4.33 -16.67
CA VAL A 81 5.49 -4.44 -18.14
C VAL A 81 6.68 -5.32 -18.51
N ARG A 82 6.54 -6.12 -19.57
CA ARG A 82 7.67 -6.90 -20.08
C ARG A 82 8.61 -5.95 -20.82
N HIS A 83 9.88 -5.98 -20.45
CA HIS A 83 10.90 -5.22 -21.15
C HIS A 83 10.97 -5.70 -22.60
N PRO A 84 10.95 -4.81 -23.60
CA PRO A 84 10.90 -5.19 -25.02
C PRO A 84 12.16 -5.96 -25.45
N VAL A 85 13.31 -5.63 -24.87
CA VAL A 85 14.60 -6.28 -25.17
C VAL A 85 14.83 -7.55 -24.34
N THR A 86 14.84 -7.47 -23.00
CA THR A 86 15.16 -8.63 -22.14
C THR A 86 13.99 -9.59 -21.90
N SER A 87 12.76 -9.21 -22.27
CA SER A 87 11.51 -9.91 -21.92
C SER A 87 11.25 -10.07 -20.41
N GLU A 88 12.09 -9.49 -19.55
CA GLU A 88 11.93 -9.53 -18.10
C GLU A 88 10.78 -8.62 -17.65
N SER A 89 10.10 -8.99 -16.57
CA SER A 89 9.03 -8.17 -16.00
C SER A 89 9.62 -7.03 -15.18
N THR A 90 9.43 -5.79 -15.62
CA THR A 90 9.95 -4.59 -14.94
C THR A 90 8.82 -3.73 -14.37
N LEU A 91 9.05 -3.13 -13.22
CA LEU A 91 8.11 -2.18 -12.61
C LEU A 91 8.32 -0.78 -13.21
N VAL A 92 7.28 -0.22 -13.83
CA VAL A 92 7.31 1.09 -14.48
C VAL A 92 6.14 1.96 -14.03
N GLU A 93 6.30 3.29 -14.10
CA GLU A 93 5.13 4.19 -14.07
C GLU A 93 4.48 4.18 -15.45
N SER A 94 3.35 3.50 -15.54
CA SER A 94 2.65 3.25 -16.79
C SER A 94 1.73 4.40 -17.20
N ARG A 95 1.68 4.64 -18.50
CA ARG A 95 0.68 5.48 -19.16
C ARG A 95 -0.50 4.60 -19.57
N LEU A 96 -1.70 5.10 -19.38
CA LEU A 96 -2.92 4.47 -19.91
C LEU A 96 -3.41 5.27 -21.10
N SER A 97 -2.67 5.16 -22.20
CA SER A 97 -3.00 5.73 -23.51
C SER A 97 -3.15 4.57 -24.48
N PHE A 98 -4.33 4.42 -25.07
CA PHE A 98 -4.63 3.39 -26.05
C PHE A 98 -4.65 4.03 -27.43
N ASP A 99 -4.22 3.33 -28.48
CA ASP A 99 -4.24 3.90 -29.84
C ASP A 99 -5.67 4.14 -30.35
N THR A 100 -6.57 3.22 -29.99
CA THR A 100 -7.99 3.27 -30.39
C THR A 100 -8.88 2.84 -29.24
N VAL A 101 -10.17 3.20 -29.31
CA VAL A 101 -11.20 2.73 -28.37
C VAL A 101 -11.45 1.22 -28.43
N LYS A 102 -10.92 0.53 -29.45
CA LYS A 102 -11.10 -0.92 -29.61
C LYS A 102 -10.51 -1.65 -28.40
N ASP A 103 -11.29 -2.58 -27.84
CA ASP A 103 -10.95 -3.39 -26.66
C ASP A 103 -10.77 -2.63 -25.34
N VAL A 104 -10.89 -1.29 -25.32
CA VAL A 104 -10.88 -0.49 -24.09
C VAL A 104 -11.98 -0.94 -23.13
N SER A 105 -13.18 -1.22 -23.64
CA SER A 105 -14.29 -1.76 -22.83
C SER A 105 -13.95 -3.10 -22.17
N LYS A 106 -13.27 -4.01 -22.89
CA LYS A 106 -12.81 -5.29 -22.33
C LYS A 106 -11.72 -5.08 -21.28
N TRP A 107 -10.80 -4.13 -21.52
CA TRP A 107 -9.76 -3.78 -20.55
C TRP A 107 -10.38 -3.22 -19.27
N VAL A 108 -11.34 -2.29 -19.38
CA VAL A 108 -12.10 -1.72 -18.25
C VAL A 108 -12.87 -2.80 -17.48
N GLN A 109 -13.48 -3.77 -18.16
CA GLN A 109 -14.15 -4.88 -17.50
C GLN A 109 -13.18 -5.80 -16.75
N ARG A 110 -12.00 -6.06 -17.31
CA ARG A 110 -10.97 -6.89 -16.65
C ARG A 110 -10.43 -6.22 -15.40
N ILE A 111 -10.12 -4.92 -15.47
CA ILE A 111 -9.62 -4.18 -14.31
C ILE A 111 -10.68 -4.08 -13.21
N HIS A 112 -11.96 -3.89 -13.58
CA HIS A 112 -13.07 -3.92 -12.62
C HIS A 112 -13.15 -5.28 -11.90
N LYS A 113 -13.13 -6.39 -12.64
CA LYS A 113 -13.14 -7.75 -12.06
C LYS A 113 -11.94 -8.01 -11.15
N SER A 114 -10.76 -7.49 -11.50
CA SER A 114 -9.56 -7.56 -10.66
C SER A 114 -9.71 -6.72 -9.39
N GLY A 115 -10.24 -5.50 -9.52
CA GLY A 115 -10.53 -4.62 -8.39
C GLY A 115 -11.51 -5.25 -7.42
N ASP A 116 -12.66 -5.74 -7.88
CA ASP A 116 -13.68 -6.40 -7.04
C ASP A 116 -13.10 -7.57 -6.22
N ARG A 117 -12.11 -8.28 -6.76
CA ARG A 117 -11.41 -9.36 -6.03
C ARG A 117 -10.52 -8.82 -4.91
N LEU A 118 -9.98 -7.61 -5.01
CA LEU A 118 -9.18 -6.98 -3.96
C LEU A 118 -10.06 -6.40 -2.84
N PHE A 119 -11.33 -6.06 -3.12
CA PHE A 119 -12.29 -5.55 -2.14
C PHE A 119 -12.86 -6.63 -1.18
N HIS A 120 -12.35 -7.86 -1.20
CA HIS A 120 -12.77 -8.85 -0.21
C HIS A 120 -12.44 -8.33 1.19
N LYS A 121 -13.44 -8.35 2.09
CA LYS A 121 -13.24 -7.98 3.50
C LYS A 121 -12.10 -8.80 4.08
N VAL A 122 -11.10 -8.11 4.62
CA VAL A 122 -10.02 -8.71 5.39
C VAL A 122 -10.36 -8.62 6.88
N ASN A 123 -9.96 -9.64 7.63
CA ASN A 123 -10.07 -9.62 9.07
C ASN A 123 -8.82 -8.97 9.65
N ILE A 124 -9.00 -7.84 10.33
CA ILE A 124 -7.92 -7.15 11.06
C ILE A 124 -7.75 -7.84 12.41
N THR A 125 -6.53 -8.27 12.73
CA THR A 125 -6.23 -8.90 14.03
C THR A 125 -6.41 -7.89 15.17
N SER A 126 -6.93 -8.37 16.30
CA SER A 126 -6.92 -7.65 17.57
C SER A 126 -5.57 -7.82 18.24
N SER A 127 -5.04 -6.76 18.84
CA SER A 127 -3.75 -6.74 19.55
C SER A 127 -3.63 -7.66 20.77
N ASP A 128 -4.73 -8.29 21.21
CA ASP A 128 -4.88 -8.66 22.62
C ASP A 128 -4.40 -10.08 22.97
N SER A 129 -4.12 -10.94 21.99
CA SER A 129 -3.62 -12.29 22.25
C SER A 129 -2.34 -12.59 21.47
N GLY A 130 -1.19 -12.37 22.11
CA GLY A 130 0.09 -12.85 21.61
C GLY A 130 0.12 -14.38 21.50
N PRO A 131 1.02 -14.96 20.69
CA PRO A 131 1.12 -16.41 20.57
C PRO A 131 1.50 -17.02 21.92
N LYS A 132 0.72 -18.01 22.36
CA LYS A 132 1.07 -18.82 23.53
C LYS A 132 1.87 -20.02 23.04
N VAL A 133 3.12 -20.11 23.46
CA VAL A 133 3.95 -21.29 23.26
C VAL A 133 3.74 -22.22 24.46
N ARG A 134 3.60 -23.51 24.20
CA ARG A 134 3.53 -24.53 25.25
C ARG A 134 4.83 -24.55 26.07
N LYS A 135 4.73 -24.94 27.35
CA LYS A 135 5.93 -25.25 28.13
C LYS A 135 6.61 -26.50 27.59
N THR A 136 7.93 -26.56 27.75
CA THR A 136 8.73 -27.77 27.56
C THR A 136 8.18 -28.92 28.42
N LYS A 137 8.26 -30.14 27.89
CA LYS A 137 7.89 -31.36 28.63
C LYS A 137 9.00 -31.83 29.57
N LEU A 138 10.20 -31.27 29.45
CA LEU A 138 11.33 -31.61 30.32
C LEU A 138 11.09 -31.08 31.73
N THR A 139 11.15 -31.97 32.71
CA THR A 139 11.01 -31.62 34.12
C THR A 139 12.36 -31.21 34.70
N SER A 140 12.39 -30.13 35.49
CA SER A 140 13.61 -29.66 36.18
C SER A 140 14.23 -30.69 37.13
N GLU A 141 13.48 -31.73 37.48
CA GLU A 141 13.94 -32.82 38.35
C GLU A 141 14.75 -33.88 37.61
N SER A 142 14.61 -33.99 36.28
CA SER A 142 15.33 -34.99 35.48
C SER A 142 16.84 -34.81 35.63
N PRO A 143 17.61 -35.90 35.84
CA PRO A 143 19.07 -35.84 35.89
C PRO A 143 19.68 -35.16 34.66
N PHE A 144 19.09 -35.40 33.50
CA PHE A 144 19.48 -34.77 32.24
C PHE A 144 19.39 -33.24 32.32
N VAL A 145 18.25 -32.74 32.77
CA VAL A 145 17.98 -31.31 32.85
C VAL A 145 18.93 -30.64 33.84
N LYS A 146 19.23 -31.30 34.97
CA LYS A 146 20.23 -30.80 35.94
C LYS A 146 21.63 -30.71 35.33
N GLN A 147 22.04 -31.71 34.55
CA GLN A 147 23.33 -31.68 33.84
C GLN A 147 23.36 -30.55 32.81
N LEU A 148 22.29 -30.39 32.03
CA LEU A 148 22.15 -29.32 31.05
C LEU A 148 22.18 -27.95 31.72
N ASP A 149 21.46 -27.76 32.83
CA ASP A 149 21.47 -26.50 33.58
C ASP A 149 22.84 -26.18 34.17
N ASN A 150 23.53 -27.16 34.74
CA ASN A 150 24.90 -26.98 35.24
C ASN A 150 25.85 -26.56 34.11
N PHE A 151 25.74 -27.20 32.93
CA PHE A 151 26.52 -26.84 31.76
C PHE A 151 26.24 -25.39 31.30
N LEU A 152 24.96 -25.04 31.12
CA LEU A 152 24.56 -23.71 30.66
C LEU A 152 24.93 -22.61 31.67
N ASN A 153 24.79 -22.88 32.97
CA ASN A 153 25.17 -21.94 34.03
C ASN A 153 26.68 -21.74 34.10
N SER A 154 27.47 -22.79 33.82
CA SER A 154 28.93 -22.72 33.76
C SER A 154 29.46 -22.03 32.51
N HIS A 155 28.64 -21.97 31.44
CA HIS A 155 29.00 -21.37 30.14
C HIS A 155 28.00 -20.28 29.73
N PRO A 156 27.99 -19.11 30.40
CA PRO A 156 27.11 -18.00 30.04
C PRO A 156 27.44 -17.41 28.67
N GLN A 157 28.70 -17.49 28.24
CA GLN A 157 29.20 -17.07 26.92
C GLN A 157 29.24 -18.25 25.94
N LEU A 158 28.13 -18.95 25.82
CA LEU A 158 28.03 -20.16 25.00
C LEU A 158 28.18 -19.86 23.50
N SER A 159 29.17 -20.46 22.85
CA SER A 159 29.29 -20.44 21.38
C SER A 159 28.37 -21.49 20.75
N PHE A 160 28.10 -21.36 19.45
CA PHE A 160 27.25 -22.33 18.75
C PHE A 160 27.93 -23.70 18.63
N GLU A 161 29.26 -23.74 18.47
CA GLU A 161 30.06 -24.97 18.40
C GLU A 161 30.06 -25.70 19.73
N THR A 162 30.17 -24.97 20.85
CA THR A 162 30.13 -25.55 22.19
C THR A 162 28.75 -26.15 22.49
N LEU A 163 27.67 -25.45 22.13
CA LEU A 163 26.32 -25.98 22.26
C LEU A 163 26.11 -27.23 21.39
N ASP A 164 26.51 -27.18 20.12
CA ASP A 164 26.41 -28.30 19.17
C ASP A 164 27.17 -29.55 19.68
N SER A 165 28.41 -29.35 20.14
CA SER A 165 29.22 -30.44 20.70
C SER A 165 28.57 -31.07 21.93
N GLU A 166 28.01 -30.26 22.83
CA GLU A 166 27.36 -30.76 24.04
C GLU A 166 26.05 -31.49 23.74
N LEU A 167 25.21 -30.94 22.84
CA LEU A 167 23.99 -31.61 22.40
C LEU A 167 24.29 -32.96 21.73
N SER A 168 25.31 -33.03 20.87
CA SER A 168 25.73 -34.29 20.26
C SER A 168 26.20 -35.31 21.30
N LYS A 169 26.92 -34.91 22.35
CA LYS A 169 27.32 -35.82 23.43
C LYS A 169 26.11 -36.29 24.21
N LEU A 170 25.33 -35.36 24.75
CA LEU A 170 24.18 -35.62 25.61
C LEU A 170 23.12 -36.51 24.94
N PHE A 171 22.87 -36.31 23.64
CA PHE A 171 21.91 -37.09 22.88
C PHE A 171 22.34 -38.56 22.70
N ILE A 172 23.64 -38.83 22.55
CA ILE A 172 24.18 -40.19 22.46
C ILE A 172 23.99 -40.95 23.78
N PHE A 173 24.14 -40.26 24.93
CA PHE A 173 24.08 -40.91 26.25
C PHE A 173 22.65 -41.28 26.69
N HIS A 174 21.60 -40.57 26.26
CA HIS A 174 20.24 -40.80 26.77
C HIS A 174 19.32 -41.67 25.92
N LYS A 175 19.66 -41.99 24.66
CA LYS A 175 18.85 -42.94 23.85
C LYS A 175 18.57 -44.28 24.55
N GLY A 176 19.35 -44.66 25.58
CA GLY A 176 19.15 -45.89 26.35
C GLY A 176 18.33 -45.79 27.65
N GLN A 177 18.03 -44.61 28.19
CA GLN A 177 17.39 -44.46 29.51
C GLN A 177 16.10 -43.62 29.50
N GLU A 178 16.01 -42.58 28.68
CA GLU A 178 14.82 -41.73 28.50
C GLU A 178 14.73 -41.27 27.04
N VAL A 179 13.54 -41.32 26.43
CA VAL A 179 13.34 -40.77 25.08
C VAL A 179 13.25 -39.25 25.18
N ILE A 180 14.37 -38.57 24.97
CA ILE A 180 14.45 -37.11 24.96
C ILE A 180 14.48 -36.63 23.53
N TYR A 181 13.43 -35.90 23.14
CA TYR A 181 13.33 -35.24 21.84
C TYR A 181 14.18 -33.96 21.84
N LEU A 182 14.97 -33.76 20.78
CA LEU A 182 15.94 -32.66 20.71
C LEU A 182 15.27 -31.29 20.69
N GLU A 183 14.11 -31.20 20.06
CA GLU A 183 13.25 -30.02 20.08
C GLU A 183 12.82 -29.60 21.50
N GLU A 184 12.64 -30.53 22.44
CA GLU A 184 12.27 -30.21 23.82
C GLU A 184 13.46 -29.63 24.58
N ILE A 185 14.69 -30.03 24.20
CA ILE A 185 15.93 -29.45 24.73
C ILE A 185 16.06 -28.00 24.28
N PHE A 186 15.88 -27.72 22.98
CA PHE A 186 15.90 -26.33 22.49
C PHE A 186 14.80 -25.48 23.12
N LEU A 187 13.60 -26.03 23.24
CA LEU A 187 12.48 -25.34 23.88
C LEU A 187 12.78 -25.06 25.37
N TYR A 188 13.38 -26.02 26.08
CA TYR A 188 13.81 -25.85 27.46
C TYR A 188 14.82 -24.71 27.57
N ILE A 189 15.90 -24.72 26.78
CA ILE A 189 16.94 -23.68 26.81
C ILE A 189 16.31 -22.28 26.66
N LEU A 190 15.41 -22.10 25.68
CA LEU A 190 14.79 -20.81 25.41
C LEU A 190 13.80 -20.35 26.49
N GLN A 191 13.25 -21.26 27.29
CA GLN A 191 12.27 -20.95 28.35
C GLN A 191 12.91 -20.75 29.73
N ARG A 192 14.24 -20.80 29.85
CA ARG A 192 14.95 -20.59 31.12
C ARG A 192 14.89 -19.12 31.55
N ASP A 193 14.63 -18.90 32.84
CA ASP A 193 14.58 -17.56 33.42
C ASP A 193 15.94 -16.85 33.40
N ASN A 194 17.05 -17.60 33.40
CA ASN A 194 18.41 -17.08 33.37
C ASN A 194 19.08 -17.19 31.99
N LEU A 195 18.28 -17.26 30.91
CA LEU A 195 18.77 -17.29 29.53
C LEU A 195 19.66 -16.07 29.23
N THR A 196 20.88 -16.31 28.76
CA THR A 196 21.79 -15.23 28.34
C THR A 196 21.65 -14.94 26.84
N VAL A 197 22.05 -13.73 26.42
CA VAL A 197 22.08 -13.33 25.01
C VAL A 197 22.91 -14.29 24.12
N PRO A 198 24.13 -14.72 24.51
CA PRO A 198 24.89 -15.70 23.75
C PRO A 198 24.16 -17.04 23.59
N GLN A 199 23.55 -17.57 24.66
CA GLN A 199 22.80 -18.82 24.64
C GLN A 199 21.58 -18.74 23.70
N TRP A 200 20.86 -17.63 23.76
CA TRP A 200 19.74 -17.34 22.86
C TRP A 200 20.17 -17.29 21.38
N LYS A 201 21.29 -16.62 21.07
CA LYS A 201 21.85 -16.59 19.69
C LYS A 201 22.37 -17.96 19.26
N ALA A 202 23.06 -18.69 20.15
CA ALA A 202 23.63 -20.01 19.87
C ALA A 202 22.53 -21.03 19.53
N THR A 203 21.43 -21.02 20.30
CA THR A 203 20.28 -21.92 20.07
C THR A 203 19.76 -21.84 18.64
N LEU A 204 19.54 -20.63 18.14
CA LEU A 204 19.06 -20.43 16.77
C LEU A 204 20.11 -20.80 15.71
N LYS A 205 21.39 -20.50 15.95
CA LYS A 205 22.49 -20.86 15.01
C LYS A 205 22.66 -22.37 14.86
N THR A 206 22.42 -23.12 15.93
CA THR A 206 22.61 -24.56 15.97
C THR A 206 21.44 -25.32 15.33
N LEU A 207 20.22 -24.75 15.37
CA LEU A 207 18.98 -25.37 14.90
C LEU A 207 19.04 -25.96 13.47
N PRO A 208 19.56 -25.26 12.43
CA PRO A 208 19.60 -25.79 11.06
C PRO A 208 20.33 -27.13 10.89
N LYS A 209 21.27 -27.48 11.77
CA LYS A 209 22.01 -28.75 11.68
C LYS A 209 21.12 -29.97 11.96
N TYR A 210 20.06 -29.77 12.73
CA TYR A 210 19.17 -30.83 13.21
C TYR A 210 17.82 -30.86 12.50
N VAL A 211 17.40 -29.74 11.90
CA VAL A 211 16.19 -29.67 11.08
C VAL A 211 16.33 -30.58 9.85
N GLY A 212 15.31 -31.42 9.62
CA GLY A 212 15.29 -32.43 8.56
C GLY A 212 16.08 -33.71 8.88
N LYS A 213 16.72 -33.80 10.04
CA LYS A 213 17.41 -35.01 10.51
C LYS A 213 16.77 -35.58 11.77
N GLU A 214 16.75 -34.75 12.82
CA GLU A 214 16.22 -35.11 14.15
C GLU A 214 14.96 -34.30 14.49
N ILE A 215 14.78 -33.14 13.85
CA ILE A 215 13.56 -32.33 13.94
C ILE A 215 12.92 -32.29 12.55
N ASP A 216 11.90 -33.12 12.34
CA ASP A 216 11.15 -33.24 11.08
C ASP A 216 9.71 -32.68 11.18
N ASP A 217 9.19 -32.44 12.38
CA ASP A 217 7.91 -31.77 12.62
C ASP A 217 8.00 -30.25 12.43
N ILE A 218 7.27 -29.74 11.44
CA ILE A 218 7.18 -28.32 11.14
C ILE A 218 6.47 -27.51 12.23
N ASP A 219 5.49 -28.09 12.92
CA ASP A 219 4.76 -27.40 13.99
C ASP A 219 5.68 -27.19 15.19
N MET A 220 6.53 -28.18 15.47
CA MET A 220 7.56 -28.06 16.48
C MET A 220 8.61 -27.02 16.11
N LEU A 221 9.09 -27.01 14.87
CA LEU A 221 10.00 -25.97 14.39
C LEU A 221 9.38 -24.58 14.52
N ASN A 222 8.12 -24.41 14.11
CA ASN A 222 7.38 -23.15 14.28
C ASN A 222 7.29 -22.73 15.76
N THR A 223 7.08 -23.69 16.65
CA THR A 223 7.07 -23.47 18.10
C THR A 223 8.41 -22.94 18.60
N LEU A 224 9.53 -23.52 18.15
CA LEU A 224 10.88 -23.07 18.50
C LEU A 224 11.18 -21.66 17.99
N LEU A 225 10.84 -21.37 16.73
CA LEU A 225 11.07 -20.06 16.13
C LEU A 225 10.30 -18.96 16.87
N ILE A 226 9.04 -19.24 17.25
CA ILE A 226 8.22 -18.28 17.97
C ILE A 226 8.67 -18.14 19.43
N GLN A 227 9.05 -19.22 20.10
CA GLN A 227 9.67 -19.12 21.43
C GLN A 227 10.95 -18.28 21.37
N TRP A 228 11.77 -18.46 20.34
CA TRP A 228 13.00 -17.69 20.18
C TRP A 228 12.70 -16.19 20.07
N VAL A 229 11.67 -15.80 19.32
CA VAL A 229 11.22 -14.40 19.25
C VAL A 229 10.73 -13.90 20.61
N LEU A 230 9.88 -14.66 21.30
CA LEU A 230 9.33 -14.27 22.61
C LEU A 230 10.42 -14.12 23.67
N SER A 231 11.37 -15.05 23.75
CA SER A 231 12.51 -14.96 24.66
C SER A 231 13.42 -13.79 24.28
N GLY A 232 13.58 -13.49 22.99
CA GLY A 232 14.33 -12.32 22.53
C GLY A 232 13.71 -11.00 22.99
N GLU A 233 12.39 -10.86 22.96
CA GLU A 233 11.69 -9.67 23.46
C GLU A 233 11.73 -9.53 24.99
N GLN A 234 11.94 -10.62 25.73
CA GLN A 234 12.20 -10.54 27.17
C GLN A 234 13.62 -10.02 27.45
N LEU A 235 14.59 -10.38 26.60
CA LEU A 235 15.98 -9.95 26.72
C LEU A 235 16.23 -8.53 26.18
N PHE A 236 15.46 -8.10 25.18
CA PHE A 236 15.66 -6.84 24.48
C PHE A 236 14.32 -6.11 24.29
N THR A 237 14.33 -4.79 24.48
CA THR A 237 13.22 -3.93 24.05
C THR A 237 12.94 -4.05 22.54
N LYS A 238 14.00 -4.27 21.75
CA LYS A 238 13.95 -4.51 20.31
C LYS A 238 15.06 -5.48 19.91
N ILE A 239 14.69 -6.52 19.17
CA ILE A 239 15.66 -7.45 18.58
C ILE A 239 16.49 -6.74 17.51
N ASP A 240 17.82 -6.91 17.57
CA ASP A 240 18.78 -6.30 16.67
C ASP A 240 18.67 -6.90 15.25
N THR A 241 18.92 -6.06 14.23
CA THR A 241 18.86 -6.47 12.82
C THR A 241 19.74 -7.69 12.49
N PRO A 242 20.96 -7.85 13.04
CA PRO A 242 21.76 -9.05 12.83
C PRO A 242 21.08 -10.35 13.31
N ALA A 243 20.35 -10.33 14.43
CA ALA A 243 19.64 -11.51 14.91
C ALA A 243 18.37 -11.79 14.08
N LEU A 244 17.69 -10.76 13.59
CA LEU A 244 16.57 -10.94 12.65
C LEU A 244 17.04 -11.53 11.31
N ASN A 245 18.18 -11.09 10.79
CA ASN A 245 18.79 -11.69 9.61
C ASN A 245 19.16 -13.16 9.84
N LEU A 246 19.69 -13.49 11.02
CA LEU A 246 19.94 -14.87 11.42
C LEU A 246 18.64 -15.69 11.43
N LEU A 247 17.57 -15.19 12.05
CA LEU A 247 16.27 -15.85 12.08
C LEU A 247 15.75 -16.12 10.67
N TRP A 248 15.82 -15.12 9.79
CA TRP A 248 15.38 -15.27 8.41
C TRP A 248 16.21 -16.29 7.62
N ASN A 249 17.53 -16.33 7.85
CA ASN A 249 18.40 -17.34 7.25
C ASN A 249 18.07 -18.75 7.74
N VAL A 250 17.79 -18.93 9.04
CA VAL A 250 17.35 -20.22 9.59
C VAL A 250 16.02 -20.67 8.99
N ILE A 251 15.06 -19.76 8.82
CA ILE A 251 13.78 -20.06 8.16
C ILE A 251 14.01 -20.55 6.72
N LYS A 252 14.91 -19.91 5.96
CA LYS A 252 15.28 -20.34 4.61
C LYS A 252 15.97 -21.70 4.57
N SER A 253 17.00 -21.89 5.39
CA SER A 253 17.73 -23.16 5.44
C SER A 253 16.81 -24.30 5.88
N SER A 254 15.92 -24.05 6.83
CA SER A 254 14.93 -25.05 7.28
C SER A 254 13.92 -25.40 6.19
N ARG A 255 13.53 -24.43 5.36
CA ARG A 255 12.71 -24.68 4.16
C ARG A 255 13.41 -25.61 3.18
N GLU A 256 14.70 -25.43 2.97
CA GLU A 256 15.51 -26.29 2.08
C GLU A 256 15.64 -27.70 2.66
N SER A 257 15.92 -27.83 3.96
CA SER A 257 16.07 -29.12 4.65
C SER A 257 14.77 -29.93 4.72
N LEU A 258 13.63 -29.29 4.98
CA LEU A 258 12.32 -29.96 5.07
C LEU A 258 11.59 -30.05 3.72
N ASN A 259 12.10 -29.38 2.68
CA ASN A 259 11.39 -29.17 1.41
C ASN A 259 9.95 -28.62 1.59
N GLN A 260 9.75 -27.78 2.61
CA GLN A 260 8.44 -27.23 2.98
C GLN A 260 8.56 -25.73 3.27
N ASN A 261 7.55 -24.94 2.88
CA ASN A 261 7.56 -23.52 3.17
C ASN A 261 7.09 -23.25 4.61
N ILE A 262 8.06 -22.96 5.48
CA ILE A 262 7.84 -22.66 6.91
C ILE A 262 6.80 -21.55 7.10
N ILE A 263 6.92 -20.46 6.34
CA ILE A 263 6.04 -19.28 6.50
C ILE A 263 4.58 -19.61 6.19
N THR A 264 4.31 -20.48 5.22
CA THR A 264 2.95 -20.89 4.89
C THR A 264 2.32 -21.85 5.90
N ASN A 265 3.12 -22.47 6.77
CA ASN A 265 2.63 -23.40 7.80
C ASN A 265 2.47 -22.76 9.18
N LEU A 266 3.04 -21.57 9.43
CA LEU A 266 2.76 -20.79 10.62
C LEU A 266 1.26 -20.50 10.75
N ASN A 267 0.71 -20.56 11.96
CA ASN A 267 -0.66 -20.08 12.18
C ASN A 267 -0.72 -18.54 12.12
N ASN A 268 -1.91 -17.96 12.09
CA ASN A 268 -2.08 -16.52 11.87
C ASN A 268 -1.49 -15.66 13.00
N VAL A 269 -1.58 -16.13 14.26
CA VAL A 269 -1.04 -15.40 15.42
C VAL A 269 0.49 -15.41 15.41
N GLN A 270 1.09 -16.53 15.03
CA GLN A 270 2.55 -16.65 14.87
C GLN A 270 3.06 -15.79 13.72
N LEU A 271 2.31 -15.76 12.61
CA LEU A 271 2.66 -14.97 11.43
C LEU A 271 2.57 -13.45 11.72
N ASP A 272 1.53 -13.02 12.42
CA ASP A 272 1.36 -11.62 12.88
C ASP A 272 2.49 -11.23 13.83
N LYS A 273 2.85 -12.12 14.76
CA LYS A 273 3.98 -11.90 15.67
C LYS A 273 5.31 -11.72 14.94
N LEU A 274 5.60 -12.57 13.97
CA LEU A 274 6.81 -12.43 13.17
C LEU A 274 6.78 -11.12 12.37
N PHE A 275 5.63 -10.77 11.79
CA PHE A 275 5.47 -9.51 11.08
C PHE A 275 5.80 -8.32 11.98
N ASP A 276 5.19 -8.22 13.16
CA ASP A 276 5.46 -7.15 14.12
C ASP A 276 6.94 -7.10 14.53
N THR A 277 7.58 -8.27 14.69
CA THR A 277 8.99 -8.36 15.08
C THR A 277 9.91 -7.83 13.99
N PHE A 278 9.71 -8.25 12.74
CA PHE A 278 10.49 -7.76 11.59
C PHE A 278 10.18 -6.30 11.25
N LEU A 279 8.94 -5.86 11.48
CA LEU A 279 8.51 -4.48 11.32
C LEU A 279 9.24 -3.55 12.28
N LYS A 280 9.23 -3.86 13.58
CA LYS A 280 10.02 -3.15 14.59
C LYS A 280 11.50 -3.18 14.25
N GLY A 281 11.98 -4.30 13.70
CA GLY A 281 13.31 -4.50 13.13
C GLY A 281 13.68 -3.57 11.97
N LYS A 282 12.70 -2.89 11.36
CA LYS A 282 12.80 -2.09 10.12
C LYS A 282 13.20 -2.90 8.88
N ASP A 283 12.93 -4.20 8.86
CA ASP A 283 13.16 -5.04 7.68
C ASP A 283 11.92 -5.04 6.76
N ILE A 284 11.92 -4.15 5.79
CA ILE A 284 10.82 -3.99 4.82
C ILE A 284 10.62 -5.26 3.98
N LYS A 285 11.71 -5.92 3.60
CA LYS A 285 11.67 -7.04 2.65
C LYS A 285 10.96 -8.23 3.28
N VAL A 286 11.34 -8.57 4.52
CA VAL A 286 10.72 -9.69 5.24
C VAL A 286 9.31 -9.33 5.69
N SER A 287 9.12 -8.11 6.23
CA SER A 287 7.78 -7.63 6.63
C SER A 287 6.78 -7.72 5.49
N ARG A 288 7.18 -7.37 4.27
CA ARG A 288 6.34 -7.50 3.08
C ARG A 288 5.99 -8.96 2.75
N ILE A 289 6.94 -9.89 2.81
CA ILE A 289 6.68 -11.31 2.53
C ILE A 289 5.65 -11.87 3.54
N LEU A 290 5.79 -11.51 4.80
CA LEU A 290 4.86 -11.90 5.86
C LEU A 290 3.47 -11.28 5.62
N LEU A 291 3.43 -10.01 5.22
CA LEU A 291 2.19 -9.29 4.91
C LEU A 291 1.47 -9.87 3.67
N GLU A 292 2.21 -10.27 2.63
CA GLU A 292 1.65 -10.97 1.46
C GLU A 292 1.07 -12.33 1.85
N THR A 293 1.73 -13.04 2.77
CA THR A 293 1.22 -14.32 3.30
C THR A 293 -0.07 -14.10 4.09
N LEU A 294 -0.12 -13.09 4.97
CA LEU A 294 -1.33 -12.70 5.71
C LEU A 294 -2.47 -12.33 4.76
N ALA A 295 -2.19 -11.48 3.77
CA ALA A 295 -3.15 -11.05 2.76
C ALA A 295 -3.71 -12.24 1.97
N SER A 296 -2.88 -13.24 1.63
CA SER A 296 -3.34 -14.46 0.95
C SER A 296 -4.35 -15.27 1.78
N ARG A 297 -4.26 -15.17 3.11
CA ARG A 297 -5.17 -15.78 4.08
C ARG A 297 -6.35 -14.87 4.47
N ARG A 298 -6.49 -13.71 3.82
CA ARG A 298 -7.52 -12.68 4.10
C ARG A 298 -7.50 -12.16 5.54
N ILE A 299 -6.33 -12.19 6.17
CA ILE A 299 -6.09 -11.66 7.50
C ILE A 299 -5.05 -10.56 7.35
N MET A 300 -5.17 -9.51 8.15
CA MET A 300 -4.22 -8.39 8.15
C MET A 300 -3.84 -8.05 9.58
N PRO A 301 -2.62 -7.55 9.81
CA PRO A 301 -2.18 -7.10 11.13
C PRO A 301 -3.07 -6.02 11.72
N SER A 302 -2.82 -5.69 12.99
CA SER A 302 -3.46 -4.57 13.65
C SER A 302 -3.28 -3.25 12.88
N LEU A 303 -4.24 -2.33 12.98
CA LEU A 303 -4.15 -1.03 12.30
C LEU A 303 -2.90 -0.23 12.69
N PRO A 304 -2.47 -0.19 13.97
CA PRO A 304 -1.19 0.43 14.34
C PRO A 304 0.02 -0.18 13.60
N SER A 305 0.11 -1.51 13.51
CA SER A 305 1.20 -2.16 12.78
C SER A 305 1.16 -1.85 11.28
N ILE A 306 -0.03 -1.73 10.69
CA ILE A 306 -0.19 -1.32 9.29
C ILE A 306 0.27 0.13 9.10
N GLU A 307 -0.09 1.05 10.00
CA GLU A 307 0.37 2.44 9.95
C GLU A 307 1.89 2.55 10.06
N GLU A 308 2.50 1.80 10.99
CA GLU A 308 3.97 1.72 11.13
C GLU A 308 4.63 1.16 9.87
N TYR A 309 4.02 0.17 9.20
CA TYR A 309 4.52 -0.34 7.92
C TYR A 309 4.44 0.72 6.80
N ILE A 310 3.36 1.51 6.73
CA ILE A 310 3.24 2.58 5.73
C ILE A 310 4.34 3.64 5.97
N GLU A 311 4.61 4.00 7.22
CA GLU A 311 5.69 4.93 7.59
C GLU A 311 7.06 4.38 7.22
N LEU A 312 7.30 3.09 7.49
CA LEU A 312 8.54 2.41 7.13
C LEU A 312 8.75 2.42 5.60
N VAL A 313 7.70 2.19 4.80
CA VAL A 313 7.77 2.33 3.34
C VAL A 313 8.06 3.78 2.93
N GLY A 314 7.50 4.76 3.63
CA GLY A 314 7.79 6.19 3.43
C GLY A 314 9.27 6.54 3.62
N GLN A 315 9.92 5.92 4.61
CA GLN A 315 11.33 6.10 4.95
C GLN A 315 12.28 5.20 4.15
N ALA A 316 11.75 4.26 3.37
CA ALA A 316 12.55 3.31 2.60
C ALA A 316 13.51 4.00 1.61
N GLY A 317 14.76 3.56 1.61
CA GLY A 317 15.77 3.96 0.65
C GLY A 317 16.59 2.77 0.15
N GLN A 318 17.32 2.98 -0.93
CA GLN A 318 18.29 2.05 -1.50
C GLN A 318 19.69 2.52 -1.13
N GLU A 319 20.50 1.62 -0.59
CA GLU A 319 21.93 1.87 -0.41
C GLU A 319 22.60 1.95 -1.79
N THR A 320 23.30 3.04 -2.03
CA THR A 320 24.13 3.29 -3.21
C THR A 320 25.51 3.74 -2.77
N ASP A 321 26.49 3.75 -3.68
CA ASP A 321 27.85 4.26 -3.39
C ASP A 321 27.85 5.71 -2.86
N ALA A 322 26.81 6.49 -3.19
CA ALA A 322 26.61 7.87 -2.76
C ALA A 322 25.78 8.02 -1.46
N GLY A 323 25.42 6.91 -0.81
CA GLY A 323 24.58 6.86 0.38
C GLY A 323 23.17 6.30 0.13
N ILE A 324 22.25 6.54 1.05
CA ILE A 324 20.87 6.01 0.97
C ILE A 324 20.02 6.95 0.12
N VAL A 325 19.68 6.50 -1.10
CA VAL A 325 18.77 7.22 -1.99
C VAL A 325 17.33 6.84 -1.66
N PRO A 326 16.41 7.80 -1.43
CA PRO A 326 15.01 7.48 -1.19
C PRO A 326 14.41 6.65 -2.32
N LEU A 327 13.64 5.63 -1.96
CA LEU A 327 13.00 4.75 -2.93
C LEU A 327 12.03 5.56 -3.81
N GLU A 328 12.04 5.29 -5.12
CA GLU A 328 11.12 5.92 -6.06
C GLU A 328 9.65 5.68 -5.69
N ARG A 329 8.78 6.63 -6.05
CA ARG A 329 7.33 6.59 -5.81
C ARG A 329 6.69 5.27 -6.26
N LYS A 330 6.97 4.83 -7.48
CA LYS A 330 6.38 3.61 -8.07
C LYS A 330 6.67 2.37 -7.23
N SER A 331 7.89 2.28 -6.70
CA SER A 331 8.35 1.19 -5.85
C SER A 331 7.70 1.26 -4.48
N LYS A 332 7.55 2.45 -3.89
CA LYS A 332 6.79 2.63 -2.64
C LYS A 332 5.32 2.22 -2.81
N LEU A 333 4.65 2.66 -3.88
CA LEU A 333 3.27 2.27 -4.15
C LEU A 333 3.12 0.76 -4.36
N TYR A 334 4.08 0.12 -5.03
CA TYR A 334 4.11 -1.33 -5.15
C TYR A 334 4.24 -2.05 -3.79
N LEU A 335 5.09 -1.56 -2.89
CA LEU A 335 5.21 -2.10 -1.53
C LEU A 335 3.91 -1.93 -0.72
N LEU A 336 3.13 -0.89 -0.99
CA LEU A 336 1.83 -0.63 -0.37
C LEU A 336 0.66 -1.38 -1.03
N HIS A 337 0.82 -1.91 -2.25
CA HIS A 337 -0.26 -2.55 -2.99
C HIS A 337 -0.90 -3.74 -2.24
N VAL A 338 -0.10 -4.46 -1.44
CA VAL A 338 -0.61 -5.55 -0.59
C VAL A 338 -1.69 -5.08 0.40
N LEU A 339 -1.67 -3.81 0.81
CA LEU A 339 -2.64 -3.20 1.73
C LEU A 339 -3.93 -2.73 1.05
N SER A 340 -4.10 -2.91 -0.26
CA SER A 340 -5.31 -2.50 -0.99
C SER A 340 -6.63 -2.96 -0.31
N PRO A 341 -6.74 -4.21 0.19
CA PRO A 341 -7.95 -4.66 0.88
C PRO A 341 -8.22 -3.91 2.21
N VAL A 342 -7.16 -3.49 2.92
CA VAL A 342 -7.27 -2.68 4.13
C VAL A 342 -7.78 -1.28 3.77
N PHE A 343 -7.21 -0.65 2.74
CA PHE A 343 -7.63 0.68 2.31
C PHE A 343 -9.09 0.71 1.82
N ALA A 344 -9.56 -0.40 1.28
CA ALA A 344 -10.95 -0.57 0.86
C ALA A 344 -11.98 -0.54 2.01
N SER A 345 -11.59 -0.88 3.24
CA SER A 345 -12.54 -1.17 4.34
C SER A 345 -12.21 -0.49 5.68
N ASN A 346 -10.94 -0.30 5.98
CA ASN A 346 -10.40 0.08 7.28
C ASN A 346 -9.44 1.27 7.22
N LEU A 347 -9.47 2.08 6.15
CA LEU A 347 -8.65 3.28 6.03
C LEU A 347 -8.89 4.22 7.22
N THR A 348 -7.84 4.60 7.94
CA THR A 348 -7.87 5.55 9.08
C THR A 348 -7.47 6.96 8.62
N CYS A 349 -7.66 7.96 9.49
CA CYS A 349 -7.16 9.32 9.27
C CYS A 349 -5.64 9.34 9.02
N ARG A 350 -4.88 8.66 9.89
CA ARG A 350 -3.41 8.59 9.77
C ARG A 350 -2.97 7.90 8.50
N MET A 351 -3.58 6.77 8.13
CA MET A 351 -3.30 6.12 6.83
C MET A 351 -3.58 7.07 5.67
N THR A 352 -4.67 7.83 5.72
CA THR A 352 -5.03 8.79 4.67
C THR A 352 -3.99 9.88 4.52
N ASP A 353 -3.56 10.47 5.64
CA ASP A 353 -2.54 11.52 5.65
C ASP A 353 -1.16 11.02 5.19
N LEU A 354 -0.81 9.78 5.51
CA LEU A 354 0.41 9.13 5.01
C LEU A 354 0.34 8.83 3.51
N LEU A 355 -0.85 8.58 2.95
CA LEU A 355 -1.04 8.22 1.54
C LEU A 355 -1.19 9.44 0.61
N LEU A 356 -1.75 10.55 1.10
CA LEU A 356 -1.98 11.77 0.32
C LEU A 356 -0.73 12.32 -0.42
N PRO A 357 0.48 12.33 0.18
CA PRO A 357 1.70 12.76 -0.50
C PRO A 357 2.04 11.95 -1.75
N TYR A 358 1.60 10.68 -1.83
CA TYR A 358 1.85 9.84 -3.01
C TYR A 358 0.94 10.17 -4.19
N CYS A 359 -0.18 10.89 -3.98
CA CYS A 359 -1.07 11.30 -5.06
C CYS A 359 -0.42 12.42 -5.87
N ILE A 360 -0.12 12.17 -7.14
CA ILE A 360 0.42 13.17 -8.09
C ILE A 360 -0.62 13.59 -9.14
N HIS A 361 -1.77 12.91 -9.15
CA HIS A 361 -2.89 13.23 -10.04
C HIS A 361 -4.21 13.34 -9.27
N GLN A 362 -5.12 14.21 -9.76
CA GLN A 362 -6.43 14.42 -9.14
C GLN A 362 -7.26 13.12 -9.02
N SER A 363 -7.19 12.25 -10.03
CA SER A 363 -7.84 10.94 -10.02
C SER A 363 -7.40 10.06 -8.86
N GLU A 364 -6.13 10.16 -8.44
CA GLU A 364 -5.60 9.40 -7.31
C GLU A 364 -6.14 9.96 -5.99
N ILE A 365 -6.21 11.28 -5.86
CA ILE A 365 -6.83 11.95 -4.71
C ILE A 365 -8.30 11.55 -4.60
N PHE A 366 -9.04 11.55 -5.71
CA PHE A 366 -10.44 11.15 -5.71
C PHE A 366 -10.62 9.66 -5.40
N ALA A 367 -9.77 8.79 -5.92
CA ALA A 367 -9.80 7.37 -5.56
C ALA A 367 -9.56 7.17 -4.06
N LEU A 368 -8.55 7.84 -3.49
CA LEU A 368 -8.28 7.78 -2.06
C LEU A 368 -9.44 8.32 -1.22
N LEU A 369 -10.03 9.46 -1.63
CA LEU A 369 -11.19 10.04 -0.96
C LEU A 369 -12.40 9.10 -1.01
N ASP A 370 -12.70 8.54 -2.18
CA ASP A 370 -13.84 7.65 -2.36
C ASP A 370 -13.69 6.38 -1.49
N LEU A 371 -12.46 5.88 -1.28
CA LEU A 371 -12.18 4.82 -0.31
C LEU A 371 -12.34 5.30 1.13
N ALA A 372 -11.81 6.47 1.47
CA ALA A 372 -11.89 7.05 2.81
C ALA A 372 -13.35 7.25 3.26
N LEU A 373 -14.21 7.72 2.35
CA LEU A 373 -15.63 7.95 2.62
C LEU A 373 -16.45 6.65 2.70
N LYS A 374 -15.95 5.54 2.14
CA LYS A 374 -16.54 4.19 2.26
C LYS A 374 -15.98 3.39 3.45
N SER A 375 -14.90 3.86 4.07
CA SER A 375 -14.26 3.20 5.21
C SER A 375 -15.15 3.21 6.47
N LYS A 376 -14.90 2.26 7.37
CA LYS A 376 -15.45 2.23 8.73
C LYS A 376 -15.22 3.55 9.50
N TYR A 377 -14.12 4.26 9.23
CA TYR A 377 -13.72 5.50 9.92
C TYR A 377 -14.07 6.78 9.13
N SER A 378 -15.00 6.69 8.17
CA SER A 378 -15.34 7.79 7.27
C SER A 378 -15.76 9.09 7.98
N LYS A 379 -16.46 9.02 9.12
CA LYS A 379 -16.83 10.21 9.91
C LYS A 379 -15.61 10.95 10.48
N ASP A 380 -14.63 10.22 11.01
CA ASP A 380 -13.42 10.81 11.59
C ASP A 380 -12.55 11.44 10.50
N ILE A 381 -12.46 10.79 9.34
CA ILE A 381 -11.76 11.28 8.15
C ILE A 381 -12.46 12.54 7.61
N ALA A 382 -13.79 12.52 7.48
CA ALA A 382 -14.56 13.65 7.00
C ALA A 382 -14.35 14.90 7.86
N LYS A 383 -14.17 14.72 9.18
CA LYS A 383 -13.91 15.80 10.13
C LYS A 383 -12.45 16.26 10.15
N SER A 384 -11.50 15.33 10.04
CA SER A 384 -10.09 15.60 10.38
C SER A 384 -9.17 15.74 9.15
N CYS A 385 -9.44 15.00 8.07
CA CYS A 385 -8.51 14.88 6.95
C CYS A 385 -8.95 15.63 5.69
N VAL A 386 -10.21 16.02 5.56
CA VAL A 386 -10.70 16.72 4.33
C VAL A 386 -9.90 17.98 4.04
N ASN A 387 -9.47 18.72 5.05
CA ASN A 387 -8.61 19.88 4.85
C ASN A 387 -7.27 19.50 4.18
N ASN A 388 -6.71 18.34 4.51
CA ASN A 388 -5.49 17.82 3.88
C ASN A 388 -5.74 17.43 2.41
N PHE A 389 -6.91 16.89 2.08
CA PHE A 389 -7.31 16.68 0.68
C PHE A 389 -7.39 18.00 -0.10
N VAL A 390 -7.99 19.04 0.51
CA VAL A 390 -8.13 20.37 -0.09
C VAL A 390 -6.76 21.00 -0.33
N LEU A 391 -5.87 20.97 0.66
CA LEU A 391 -4.51 21.48 0.52
C LEU A 391 -3.73 20.73 -0.57
N ARG A 392 -3.82 19.39 -0.58
CA ARG A 392 -3.11 18.57 -1.57
C ARG A 392 -3.60 18.84 -2.99
N ILE A 393 -4.92 18.93 -3.20
CA ILE A 393 -5.49 19.13 -4.53
C ILE A 393 -5.22 20.53 -5.08
N ALA A 394 -5.14 21.54 -4.19
CA ALA A 394 -4.88 22.92 -4.54
C ALA A 394 -3.44 23.18 -5.03
N GLN A 395 -2.53 22.23 -4.84
CA GLN A 395 -1.11 22.32 -5.17
C GLN A 395 -0.68 21.30 -6.23
N LEU A 396 -1.63 20.63 -6.89
CA LEU A 396 -1.30 19.55 -7.83
C LEU A 396 -0.76 20.04 -9.18
N LYS A 397 -1.13 21.24 -9.61
CA LYS A 397 -0.79 21.81 -10.92
C LYS A 397 -0.22 23.21 -10.73
N ASP A 398 0.54 23.65 -11.71
CA ASP A 398 1.01 25.04 -11.78
C ASP A 398 -0.11 25.98 -12.26
N SER A 399 -1.10 25.44 -12.99
CA SER A 399 -2.25 26.20 -13.50
C SER A 399 -3.30 26.46 -12.41
N GLN A 400 -3.54 27.74 -12.13
CA GLN A 400 -4.59 28.20 -11.21
C GLN A 400 -6.00 27.74 -11.67
N VAL A 401 -6.24 27.71 -12.98
CA VAL A 401 -7.50 27.24 -13.57
C VAL A 401 -7.71 25.75 -13.29
N ASP A 402 -6.70 24.93 -13.56
CA ASP A 402 -6.79 23.47 -13.33
C ASP A 402 -6.98 23.16 -11.85
N ASN A 403 -6.21 23.82 -10.96
CA ASN A 403 -6.38 23.67 -9.52
C ASN A 403 -7.79 24.08 -9.08
N SER A 404 -8.31 25.21 -9.58
CA SER A 404 -9.67 25.66 -9.30
C SER A 404 -10.75 24.66 -9.71
N LEU A 405 -10.62 24.05 -10.88
CA LEU A 405 -11.52 23.00 -11.36
C LEU A 405 -11.45 21.75 -10.47
N ASN A 406 -10.23 21.36 -10.05
CA ASN A 406 -10.03 20.22 -9.17
C ASN A 406 -10.62 20.47 -7.78
N ILE A 407 -10.39 21.67 -7.19
CA ILE A 407 -10.94 22.09 -5.90
C ILE A 407 -12.48 22.10 -5.95
N SER A 408 -13.06 22.67 -7.01
CA SER A 408 -14.51 22.69 -7.21
C SER A 408 -15.08 21.28 -7.31
N SER A 409 -14.42 20.39 -8.05
CA SER A 409 -14.81 18.97 -8.16
C SER A 409 -14.76 18.26 -6.81
N LEU A 410 -13.73 18.53 -6.00
CA LEU A 410 -13.62 18.02 -4.64
C LEU A 410 -14.76 18.54 -3.75
N TYR A 411 -15.06 19.83 -3.82
CA TYR A 411 -16.15 20.45 -3.07
C TYR A 411 -17.48 19.75 -3.35
N TYR A 412 -17.84 19.56 -4.62
CA TYR A 412 -19.09 18.88 -4.99
C TYR A 412 -19.13 17.42 -4.55
N ARG A 413 -18.00 16.70 -4.53
CA ARG A 413 -17.93 15.33 -3.98
C ARG A 413 -18.21 15.29 -2.49
N ILE A 414 -17.58 16.18 -1.71
CA ILE A 414 -17.81 16.29 -0.26
C ILE A 414 -19.25 16.72 0.04
N LYS A 415 -19.77 17.66 -0.76
CA LYS A 415 -21.16 18.13 -0.68
C LYS A 415 -22.14 16.98 -0.94
N ALA A 416 -21.90 16.19 -1.99
CA ALA A 416 -22.74 15.03 -2.31
C ALA A 416 -22.71 13.96 -1.21
N TYR A 417 -21.54 13.73 -0.59
CA TYR A 417 -21.41 12.80 0.53
C TYR A 417 -22.17 13.26 1.79
N ASN A 418 -22.17 14.55 2.08
CA ASN A 418 -22.80 15.14 3.26
C ASN A 418 -24.21 15.70 2.96
N ASN A 419 -25.00 15.00 2.15
CA ASN A 419 -26.40 15.32 1.85
C ASN A 419 -26.64 16.77 1.39
N GLY A 420 -25.75 17.31 0.55
CA GLY A 420 -25.91 18.62 -0.08
C GLY A 420 -25.25 19.78 0.64
N THR A 421 -24.57 19.56 1.78
CA THR A 421 -23.84 20.61 2.52
C THR A 421 -22.39 20.21 2.77
N VAL A 422 -21.49 21.17 2.98
CA VAL A 422 -20.11 20.89 3.38
C VAL A 422 -19.95 21.29 4.85
N PRO A 423 -19.37 20.44 5.73
CA PRO A 423 -19.18 20.81 7.12
C PRO A 423 -18.44 22.14 7.26
N ASN A 424 -18.95 23.03 8.12
CA ASN A 424 -18.39 24.37 8.34
C ASN A 424 -16.90 24.35 8.73
N ALA A 425 -16.45 23.31 9.42
CA ALA A 425 -15.04 23.11 9.78
C ALA A 425 -14.11 22.95 8.56
N ASN A 426 -14.67 22.60 7.41
CA ASN A 426 -13.94 22.29 6.18
C ASN A 426 -14.13 23.40 5.13
N LEU A 427 -15.21 24.17 5.25
CA LEU A 427 -15.61 25.20 4.30
C LEU A 427 -14.54 26.28 4.14
N LEU A 428 -13.91 26.69 5.25
CA LEU A 428 -12.82 27.66 5.21
C LEU A 428 -11.62 27.17 4.39
N ALA A 429 -11.28 25.88 4.46
CA ALA A 429 -10.17 25.33 3.69
C ALA A 429 -10.44 25.43 2.17
N PHE A 430 -11.67 25.14 1.74
CA PHE A 430 -12.08 25.32 0.33
C PHE A 430 -12.00 26.78 -0.10
N ILE A 431 -12.49 27.70 0.73
CA ILE A 431 -12.44 29.13 0.44
C ILE A 431 -11.00 29.61 0.30
N ILE A 432 -10.13 29.30 1.27
CA ILE A 432 -8.71 29.67 1.23
C ILE A 432 -8.03 29.06 0.00
N ALA A 433 -8.28 27.80 -0.32
CA ALA A 433 -7.68 27.15 -1.49
C ALA A 433 -8.09 27.81 -2.81
N LEU A 434 -9.35 28.21 -2.96
CA LEU A 434 -9.85 28.94 -4.13
C LEU A 434 -9.28 30.35 -4.21
N LEU A 435 -9.18 31.05 -3.06
CA LEU A 435 -8.55 32.36 -2.98
C LEU A 435 -7.08 32.29 -3.41
N THR A 436 -6.31 31.34 -2.90
CA THR A 436 -4.90 31.13 -3.31
C THR A 436 -4.75 30.87 -4.81
N ASN A 437 -5.79 30.31 -5.45
CA ASN A 437 -5.86 30.12 -6.91
C ASN A 437 -6.64 31.24 -7.63
N SER A 438 -6.83 32.40 -7.00
CA SER A 438 -7.47 33.61 -7.53
C SER A 438 -8.91 33.43 -8.05
N ASN A 439 -9.63 32.39 -7.62
CA ASN A 439 -10.98 32.12 -8.07
C ASN A 439 -12.04 32.78 -7.18
N PHE A 440 -12.13 34.11 -7.28
CA PHE A 440 -13.00 34.92 -6.43
C PHE A 440 -14.49 34.63 -6.66
N ARG A 441 -14.89 34.29 -7.90
CA ARG A 441 -16.29 33.96 -8.24
C ARG A 441 -16.75 32.66 -7.57
N ALA A 442 -15.93 31.61 -7.57
CA ALA A 442 -16.28 30.37 -6.89
C ALA A 442 -16.44 30.57 -5.37
N VAL A 443 -15.62 31.44 -4.76
CA VAL A 443 -15.75 31.81 -3.35
C VAL A 443 -17.10 32.46 -3.07
N GLN A 444 -17.51 33.44 -3.91
CA GLN A 444 -18.83 34.07 -3.79
C GLN A 444 -19.97 33.04 -3.91
N THR A 445 -19.88 32.10 -4.85
CA THR A 445 -20.86 31.01 -4.99
C THR A 445 -20.96 30.17 -3.73
N ILE A 446 -19.83 29.73 -3.15
CA ILE A 446 -19.83 28.93 -1.91
C ILE A 446 -20.49 29.70 -0.75
N ILE A 447 -20.18 30.98 -0.60
CA ILE A 447 -20.73 31.84 0.47
C ILE A 447 -22.25 32.08 0.28
N ASN A 448 -22.72 32.14 -0.97
CA ASN A 448 -24.15 32.23 -1.26
C ASN A 448 -24.87 30.91 -0.97
N GLU A 449 -24.23 29.77 -1.19
CA GLU A 449 -24.83 28.46 -0.94
C GLU A 449 -24.90 28.08 0.54
N GLN A 450 -23.91 28.47 1.35
CA GLN A 450 -23.76 28.02 2.74
C GLN A 450 -23.28 29.14 3.67
N PRO A 451 -23.80 29.22 4.91
CA PRO A 451 -23.39 30.23 5.87
C PRO A 451 -21.95 29.97 6.34
N VAL A 452 -21.05 30.94 6.11
CA VAL A 452 -19.65 30.88 6.56
C VAL A 452 -19.51 31.59 7.90
N LYS A 453 -18.96 30.92 8.92
CA LYS A 453 -18.78 31.52 10.26
C LYS A 453 -17.61 32.51 10.36
N GLU A 454 -16.53 32.28 9.61
CA GLU A 454 -15.27 33.05 9.70
C GLU A 454 -15.11 34.06 8.55
N ILE A 455 -16.15 34.83 8.21
CA ILE A 455 -16.11 35.80 7.09
C ILE A 455 -14.99 36.84 7.26
N THR A 456 -14.74 37.31 8.48
CA THR A 456 -13.68 38.29 8.78
C THR A 456 -12.29 37.80 8.39
N LYS A 457 -12.00 36.51 8.63
CA LYS A 457 -10.75 35.87 8.22
C LYS A 457 -10.64 35.74 6.70
N VAL A 458 -11.76 35.48 6.02
CA VAL A 458 -11.79 35.47 4.55
C VAL A 458 -11.44 36.85 3.99
N ILE A 459 -11.99 37.93 4.58
CA ILE A 459 -11.67 39.31 4.19
C ILE A 459 -10.17 39.61 4.35
N GLU A 460 -9.57 39.20 5.47
CA GLU A 460 -8.14 39.39 5.74
C GLU A 460 -7.26 38.68 4.69
N VAL A 461 -7.58 37.42 4.37
CA VAL A 461 -6.85 36.65 3.36
C VAL A 461 -6.94 37.32 1.98
N VAL A 462 -8.12 37.80 1.59
CA VAL A 462 -8.30 38.48 0.30
C VAL A 462 -7.52 39.80 0.25
N LYS A 463 -7.47 40.56 1.35
CA LYS A 463 -6.70 41.81 1.45
C LYS A 463 -5.19 41.58 1.37
N ASN A 464 -4.68 40.50 1.98
CA ASN A 464 -3.26 40.18 2.01
C ASN A 464 -2.76 39.46 0.75
N GLN A 465 -3.64 39.14 -0.21
CA GLN A 465 -3.27 38.44 -1.42
C GLN A 465 -2.47 39.32 -2.40
N THR A 466 -1.25 38.89 -2.72
CA THR A 466 -0.28 39.62 -3.56
C THR A 466 -0.01 38.95 -4.92
N THR A 467 -0.61 37.80 -5.20
CA THR A 467 -0.36 37.03 -6.43
C THR A 467 -0.63 37.87 -7.68
N PHE A 468 0.22 37.72 -8.71
CA PHE A 468 -0.03 38.27 -10.04
C PHE A 468 -1.31 37.64 -10.63
N ILE A 469 -2.20 38.50 -11.12
CA ILE A 469 -3.55 38.18 -11.55
C ILE A 469 -3.65 38.67 -12.99
N ASP A 470 -3.60 37.78 -13.99
CA ASP A 470 -3.77 38.20 -15.39
C ASP A 470 -4.29 37.08 -16.32
N GLN A 471 -5.44 36.47 -15.99
CA GLN A 471 -6.18 35.56 -16.86
C GLN A 471 -7.70 35.79 -16.75
N PHE A 472 -8.45 35.45 -17.81
CA PHE A 472 -9.92 35.61 -17.86
C PHE A 472 -10.63 34.95 -16.65
N GLY A 473 -11.37 35.74 -15.87
CA GLY A 473 -12.11 35.28 -14.68
C GLY A 473 -11.30 35.17 -13.38
N PHE A 474 -10.00 35.50 -13.46
CA PHE A 474 -9.06 35.58 -12.35
C PHE A 474 -8.43 36.97 -12.44
N THR A 475 -9.25 38.02 -12.22
CA THR A 475 -8.84 39.42 -12.41
C THR A 475 -8.86 40.22 -11.10
N GLY A 476 -8.15 41.36 -11.06
CA GLY A 476 -8.13 42.24 -9.89
C GLY A 476 -9.51 42.86 -9.64
N VAL A 477 -10.30 43.03 -10.70
CA VAL A 477 -11.70 43.49 -10.60
C VAL A 477 -12.58 42.47 -9.88
N ASP A 478 -12.41 41.18 -10.16
CA ASP A 478 -13.15 40.12 -9.45
C ASP A 478 -12.78 40.08 -7.95
N ARG A 479 -11.52 40.38 -7.61
CA ARG A 479 -11.06 40.53 -6.21
C ARG A 479 -11.76 41.68 -5.49
N GLU A 480 -11.78 42.88 -6.10
CA GLU A 480 -12.46 44.05 -5.52
C GLU A 480 -13.98 43.82 -5.38
N THR A 481 -14.58 43.15 -6.37
CA THR A 481 -16.00 42.76 -6.32
C THR A 481 -16.27 41.82 -5.15
N LEU A 482 -15.41 40.83 -4.93
CA LEU A 482 -15.53 39.93 -3.77
C LEU A 482 -15.33 40.69 -2.45
N LEU A 483 -14.35 41.59 -2.35
CA LEU A 483 -14.14 42.40 -1.15
C LEU A 483 -15.37 43.24 -0.80
N HIS A 484 -15.96 43.91 -1.79
CA HIS A 484 -17.20 44.67 -1.58
C HIS A 484 -18.33 43.76 -1.11
N PHE A 485 -18.51 42.60 -1.77
CA PHE A 485 -19.51 41.61 -1.38
C PHE A 485 -19.33 41.08 0.05
N LEU A 486 -18.08 40.79 0.46
CA LEU A 486 -17.77 40.29 1.80
C LEU A 486 -18.01 41.36 2.88
N ASN A 487 -17.62 42.62 2.62
CA ASN A 487 -17.83 43.72 3.56
C ASN A 487 -19.32 44.01 3.81
N ASN A 488 -20.20 43.75 2.85
CA ASN A 488 -21.65 43.89 3.03
C ASN A 488 -22.28 42.74 3.84
N ARG A 489 -21.53 41.65 4.08
CA ARG A 489 -22.01 40.46 4.80
C ARG A 489 -21.39 40.27 6.19
N ALA A 490 -20.23 40.86 6.44
CA ALA A 490 -19.61 40.95 7.76
C ALA A 490 -20.38 41.96 8.62
#